data_AF-A0A849FMP2-F1
#
_entry.id   AF-A0A849FMP2-F1
#
_cell.length_a   1.000
_cell.length_b   1.000
_cell.length_c   1.000
_cell.angle_alpha   90.00
_cell.angle_beta   90.00
_cell.angle_gamma   90.00
#
_symmetry.space_group_name_H-M   'P 1'
#
loop_
_entity.id
_entity.type
_entity.pdbx_description
1 polymer ?
#
loop_
_entity_poly.entity_id
_entity_poly.type
_entity_poly.pdbx_seq_one_letter_code
_entity_poly.pdbx_strand_id
1 'polypeptide(L)'
;RNIMYTAQLGLNQPIAIRYPRGRGVTRNWKVPFEKIDIGVAQEVKKGKKIAILSIGHIGNRIIDLIPALDAPNDVGHYNMRFVKPLDKRQLIKIFDQYKYIITIEDGCKAGGFGSAILEFANQAGYTNPIKLLGINDQFMEHGTIEELHKLAGIDAESIKIHINKIINAYQ
;
A
#
# COMPACT_ATOMS: atom_id res chain seq x y z
N ARG A 1 -4.95 10.36 11.66
CA ARG A 1 -5.08 11.60 12.47
C ARG A 1 -4.51 12.83 11.77
N ASN A 2 -3.23 12.85 11.35
CA ASN A 2 -2.61 14.03 10.73
C ASN A 2 -3.25 14.46 9.40
N ILE A 3 -3.80 13.54 8.59
CA ILE A 3 -4.58 13.90 7.38
C ILE A 3 -5.81 14.74 7.77
N MET A 4 -6.58 14.31 8.77
CA MET A 4 -7.77 15.04 9.23
C MET A 4 -7.41 16.40 9.84
N TYR A 5 -6.34 16.46 10.64
CA TYR A 5 -5.83 17.72 11.16
C TYR A 5 -5.41 18.67 10.03
N THR A 6 -4.68 18.17 9.03
CA THR A 6 -4.29 18.95 7.85
C THR A 6 -5.52 19.49 7.11
N ALA A 7 -6.57 18.67 6.95
CA ALA A 7 -7.81 19.10 6.32
C ALA A 7 -8.53 20.21 7.11
N GLN A 8 -8.53 20.13 8.44
CA GLN A 8 -9.13 21.15 9.32
C GLN A 8 -8.45 22.52 9.19
N LEU A 9 -7.16 22.56 8.84
CA LEU A 9 -6.43 23.82 8.62
C LEU A 9 -6.83 24.53 7.30
N GLY A 10 -7.66 23.91 6.47
CA GLY A 10 -8.15 24.45 5.21
C GLY A 10 -7.60 23.71 3.99
N LEU A 11 -8.45 23.54 2.98
CA LEU A 11 -8.13 22.86 1.73
C LEU A 11 -8.63 23.67 0.53
N ASN A 12 -7.84 23.69 -0.54
CA ASN A 12 -8.25 24.30 -1.81
C ASN A 12 -9.20 23.39 -2.62
N GLN A 13 -9.24 22.10 -2.30
CA GLN A 13 -9.98 21.07 -3.03
C GLN A 13 -10.64 20.10 -2.04
N PRO A 14 -11.74 19.41 -2.43
CA PRO A 14 -12.39 18.43 -1.58
C PRO A 14 -11.45 17.25 -1.25
N ILE A 15 -11.62 16.68 -0.06
CA ILE A 15 -10.87 15.49 0.39
C ILE A 15 -11.83 14.38 0.81
N ALA A 16 -11.48 13.15 0.43
CA ALA A 16 -12.09 11.94 0.97
C ALA A 16 -11.07 11.20 1.83
N ILE A 17 -11.44 10.85 3.07
CA ILE A 17 -10.59 10.09 3.99
C ILE A 17 -11.31 8.78 4.30
N ARG A 18 -10.76 7.66 3.83
CA ARG A 18 -11.28 6.32 4.09
C ARG A 18 -10.44 5.63 5.17
N TYR A 19 -11.11 5.02 6.14
CA TYR A 19 -10.51 4.17 7.17
C TYR A 19 -11.44 2.98 7.44
N PRO A 20 -10.90 1.79 7.73
CA PRO A 20 -11.73 0.63 7.98
C PRO A 20 -12.43 0.73 9.34
N ARG A 21 -13.51 -0.04 9.50
CA ARG A 21 -14.04 -0.38 10.81
C ARG A 21 -13.01 -1.25 11.53
N GLY A 22 -12.67 -0.92 12.77
CA GLY A 22 -11.72 -1.70 13.55
C GLY A 22 -11.01 -0.88 14.61
N ARG A 23 -9.91 -1.42 15.11
CA ARG A 23 -9.07 -0.79 16.13
C ARG A 23 -7.88 -0.08 15.48
N GLY A 24 -7.51 1.07 16.02
CA GLY A 24 -6.25 1.72 15.67
C GLY A 24 -5.06 0.93 16.22
N VAL A 25 -3.93 0.98 15.51
CA VAL A 25 -2.68 0.29 15.93
C VAL A 25 -1.81 1.16 16.84
N THR A 26 -1.96 2.49 16.77
CA THR A 26 -1.13 3.44 17.52
C THR A 26 -1.57 3.50 18.98
N ARG A 27 -0.80 2.88 19.89
CA ARG A 27 -1.07 2.91 21.34
C ARG A 27 -0.82 4.29 21.94
N ASN A 28 0.32 4.92 21.62
CA ASN A 28 0.64 6.28 22.04
C ASN A 28 0.07 7.32 21.05
N TRP A 29 -1.25 7.43 20.99
CA TRP A 29 -1.92 8.29 20.00
C TRP A 29 -1.98 9.77 20.41
N LYS A 30 -1.82 10.07 21.71
CA LYS A 30 -1.88 11.42 22.30
C LYS A 30 -0.57 12.21 22.12
N VAL A 31 -0.01 12.18 20.93
CA VAL A 31 1.14 13.04 20.55
C VAL A 31 0.62 14.30 19.85
N PRO A 32 1.41 15.39 19.69
CA PRO A 32 0.97 16.57 18.96
C PRO A 32 0.47 16.24 17.54
N PHE A 33 -0.44 17.05 17.01
CA PHE A 33 -0.85 16.94 15.61
C PHE A 33 0.17 17.63 14.72
N GLU A 34 0.39 17.07 13.54
CA GLU A 34 1.31 17.61 12.56
C GLU A 34 0.59 17.83 11.24
N LYS A 35 0.83 18.99 10.63
CA LYS A 35 0.44 19.23 9.24
C LYS A 35 1.31 18.36 8.35
N ILE A 36 0.70 17.69 7.38
CA ILE A 36 1.41 16.86 6.40
C ILE A 36 1.14 17.34 4.98
N ASP A 37 2.07 17.07 4.09
CA ASP A 37 1.90 17.35 2.68
C ASP A 37 0.95 16.34 2.02
N ILE A 38 -0.03 16.85 1.28
CA ILE A 38 -1.00 16.05 0.53
C ILE A 38 -0.30 15.43 -0.67
N GLY A 39 -0.54 14.13 -0.89
CA GLY A 39 0.05 13.40 -2.02
C GLY A 39 1.49 12.96 -1.81
N VAL A 40 2.01 13.03 -0.58
CA VAL A 40 3.35 12.54 -0.24
C VAL A 40 3.28 11.16 0.40
N ALA A 41 4.02 10.21 -0.14
CA ALA A 41 4.14 8.86 0.41
C ALA A 41 5.13 8.82 1.58
N GLN A 42 5.13 7.72 2.34
CA GLN A 42 6.08 7.46 3.41
C GLN A 42 6.86 6.18 3.10
N GLU A 43 8.19 6.28 3.02
CA GLU A 43 9.06 5.10 3.07
C GLU A 43 9.01 4.54 4.49
N VAL A 44 8.48 3.33 4.61
CA VAL A 44 8.37 2.62 5.89
C VAL A 44 9.63 1.79 6.12
N LYS A 45 10.12 1.15 5.07
CA LYS A 45 11.36 0.38 5.07
C LYS A 45 11.99 0.41 3.69
N LYS A 46 13.30 0.65 3.62
CA LYS A 46 14.07 0.54 2.39
C LYS A 46 14.37 -0.94 2.04
N GLY A 47 14.34 -1.25 0.75
CA GLY A 47 14.76 -2.54 0.20
C GLY A 47 15.58 -2.39 -1.08
N LYS A 48 15.78 -3.50 -1.79
CA LYS A 48 16.71 -3.57 -2.93
C LYS A 48 16.10 -4.06 -4.24
N LYS A 49 15.17 -5.02 -4.19
CA LYS A 49 14.67 -5.71 -5.39
C LYS A 49 13.17 -5.57 -5.59
N ILE A 50 12.39 -5.69 -4.52
CA ILE A 50 10.93 -5.68 -4.58
C ILE A 50 10.41 -4.49 -3.78
N ALA A 51 9.51 -3.68 -4.33
CA ALA A 51 8.81 -2.65 -3.58
C ALA A 51 7.35 -3.02 -3.38
N ILE A 52 6.91 -2.96 -2.12
CA ILE A 52 5.51 -3.07 -1.74
C ILE A 52 4.96 -1.66 -1.56
N LEU A 53 3.94 -1.31 -2.33
CA LEU A 53 3.19 -0.07 -2.20
C LEU A 53 1.85 -0.42 -1.55
N SER A 54 1.60 0.11 -0.37
CA SER A 54 0.34 -0.14 0.35
C SER A 54 -0.47 1.13 0.54
N ILE A 55 -1.78 0.98 0.59
CA ILE A 55 -2.69 2.06 0.98
C ILE A 55 -3.69 1.60 2.04
N GLY A 56 -3.88 2.42 3.07
CA GLY A 56 -4.81 2.14 4.16
C GLY A 56 -4.24 1.20 5.23
N HIS A 57 -5.14 0.60 6.01
CA HIS A 57 -4.79 -0.15 7.22
C HIS A 57 -3.96 -1.42 6.96
N ILE A 58 -4.11 -2.02 5.77
CA ILE A 58 -3.37 -3.23 5.37
C ILE A 58 -1.85 -3.03 5.39
N GLY A 59 -1.37 -1.79 5.26
CA GLY A 59 0.06 -1.46 5.38
C GLY A 59 0.66 -1.89 6.72
N ASN A 60 -0.09 -1.87 7.83
CA ASN A 60 0.42 -2.33 9.13
C ASN A 60 0.73 -3.83 9.11
N ARG A 61 -0.13 -4.63 8.48
CA ARG A 61 0.08 -6.07 8.30
C ARG A 61 1.37 -6.34 7.52
N ILE A 62 1.69 -5.51 6.53
CA ILE A 62 2.93 -5.65 5.75
C ILE A 62 4.16 -5.40 6.61
N ILE A 63 4.11 -4.38 7.49
CA ILE A 63 5.20 -4.10 8.44
C ILE A 63 5.49 -5.32 9.30
N ASP A 64 4.44 -5.91 9.88
CA ASP A 64 4.56 -7.07 10.77
C ASP A 64 5.02 -8.33 10.01
N LEU A 65 4.68 -8.45 8.72
CA LEU A 65 4.98 -9.62 7.90
C LEU A 65 6.42 -9.64 7.36
N ILE A 66 6.97 -8.48 7.00
CA ILE A 66 8.29 -8.39 6.32
C ILE A 66 9.40 -9.17 7.03
N PRO A 67 9.56 -9.13 8.36
CA PRO A 67 10.61 -9.89 9.05
C PRO A 67 10.55 -11.41 8.84
N ALA A 68 9.38 -11.95 8.47
CA ALA A 68 9.17 -13.37 8.27
C ALA A 68 9.32 -13.83 6.81
N LEU A 69 9.73 -12.94 5.89
CA LEU A 69 9.98 -13.26 4.48
C LEU A 69 11.36 -13.94 4.29
N ASP A 70 11.54 -14.63 3.17
CA ASP A 70 12.79 -15.38 2.88
C ASP A 70 14.00 -14.45 2.66
N ALA A 71 13.76 -13.23 2.15
CA ALA A 71 14.77 -12.20 1.94
C ALA A 71 14.25 -10.80 2.35
N PRO A 72 14.11 -10.54 3.67
CA PRO A 72 13.46 -9.33 4.16
C PRO A 72 14.20 -8.04 3.76
N ASN A 73 15.52 -8.11 3.58
CA ASN A 73 16.35 -6.97 3.15
C ASN A 73 16.15 -6.58 1.69
N ASP A 74 15.64 -7.49 0.85
CA ASP A 74 15.37 -7.20 -0.57
C ASP A 74 14.03 -6.49 -0.76
N VAL A 75 13.15 -6.50 0.24
CA VAL A 75 11.80 -5.95 0.17
C VAL A 75 11.73 -4.55 0.80
N GLY A 76 11.37 -3.56 -0.01
CA GLY A 76 11.03 -2.20 0.42
C GLY A 76 9.53 -2.07 0.64
N HIS A 77 9.12 -1.19 1.54
CA HIS A 77 7.72 -0.92 1.83
C HIS A 77 7.44 0.57 1.91
N TYR A 78 6.43 0.98 1.16
CA TYR A 78 5.96 2.36 1.06
C TYR A 78 4.48 2.42 1.43
N ASN A 79 4.16 3.27 2.41
CA ASN A 79 2.79 3.64 2.72
C ASN A 79 2.45 4.86 1.86
N MET A 80 1.62 4.68 0.83
CA MET A 80 1.35 5.74 -0.13
C MET A 80 0.48 6.85 0.46
N ARG A 81 -0.34 6.56 1.48
CA ARG A 81 -1.26 7.46 2.20
C ARG A 81 -2.35 8.14 1.35
N PHE A 82 -2.09 8.40 0.07
CA PHE A 82 -2.94 9.09 -0.88
C PHE A 82 -2.97 8.31 -2.19
N VAL A 83 -4.17 8.04 -2.70
CA VAL A 83 -4.39 7.54 -4.06
C VAL A 83 -4.55 8.69 -5.06
N LYS A 84 -5.02 9.85 -4.59
CA LYS A 84 -5.18 11.05 -5.41
C LYS A 84 -4.90 12.31 -4.57
N PRO A 85 -3.93 13.15 -4.98
CA PRO A 85 -2.91 12.87 -6.00
C PRO A 85 -1.94 11.76 -5.55
N LEU A 86 -1.35 11.06 -6.52
CA LEU A 86 -0.23 10.13 -6.28
C LEU A 86 1.08 10.89 -6.06
N ASP A 87 1.98 10.32 -5.26
CA ASP A 87 3.35 10.81 -5.12
C ASP A 87 4.19 10.41 -6.34
N LYS A 88 4.01 11.12 -7.46
CA LYS A 88 4.70 10.83 -8.72
C LYS A 88 6.23 10.86 -8.57
N ARG A 89 6.77 11.75 -7.73
CA ARG A 89 8.22 11.86 -7.50
C ARG A 89 8.76 10.63 -6.79
N GLN A 90 8.07 10.15 -5.76
CA GLN A 90 8.46 8.94 -5.08
C GLN A 90 8.27 7.70 -5.96
N LEU A 91 7.19 7.64 -6.75
CA LEU A 91 6.94 6.52 -7.66
C LEU A 91 8.03 6.37 -8.73
N ILE A 92 8.49 7.46 -9.35
CA ILE A 92 9.62 7.46 -10.30
C ILE A 92 10.85 6.79 -9.65
N LYS A 93 11.24 7.24 -8.45
CA LYS A 93 12.38 6.66 -7.72
C LYS A 93 12.19 5.16 -7.44
N ILE A 94 10.96 4.75 -7.13
CA ILE A 94 10.65 3.34 -6.86
C ILE A 94 10.76 2.53 -8.15
N PHE A 95 10.22 3.00 -9.27
CA PHE A 95 10.31 2.30 -10.54
C PHE A 95 11.74 2.21 -11.07
N ASP A 96 12.57 3.24 -10.83
CA ASP A 96 14.00 3.22 -11.17
C ASP A 96 14.79 2.20 -10.33
N GLN A 97 14.48 2.11 -9.03
CA GLN A 97 15.28 1.34 -8.07
C GLN A 97 14.86 -0.14 -8.01
N TYR A 98 13.57 -0.45 -8.09
CA TYR A 98 13.04 -1.78 -7.79
C TYR A 98 12.70 -2.56 -9.05
N LYS A 99 13.06 -3.84 -9.07
CA LYS A 99 12.82 -4.75 -10.20
C LYS A 99 11.37 -5.21 -10.30
N TYR A 100 10.66 -5.27 -9.18
CA TYR A 100 9.27 -5.74 -9.10
C TYR A 100 8.47 -4.86 -8.14
N ILE A 101 7.24 -4.55 -8.50
CA ILE A 101 6.33 -3.75 -7.69
C ILE A 101 5.12 -4.59 -7.30
N ILE A 102 4.70 -4.52 -6.03
CA ILE A 102 3.47 -5.12 -5.54
C ILE A 102 2.62 -4.00 -4.95
N THR A 103 1.41 -3.81 -5.46
CA THR A 103 0.44 -2.89 -4.85
C THR A 103 -0.51 -3.70 -3.96
N ILE A 104 -0.82 -3.19 -2.77
CA ILE A 104 -1.72 -3.86 -1.82
C ILE A 104 -2.75 -2.86 -1.30
N GLU A 105 -4.04 -3.18 -1.52
CA GLU A 105 -5.16 -2.37 -1.04
C GLU A 105 -6.30 -3.22 -0.46
N ASP A 106 -6.97 -2.69 0.55
CA ASP A 106 -8.26 -3.20 1.05
C ASP A 106 -9.41 -2.51 0.27
N GLY A 107 -9.42 -2.76 -1.04
CA GLY A 107 -10.29 -2.16 -2.03
C GLY A 107 -10.32 -2.99 -3.31
N CYS A 108 -11.24 -2.67 -4.22
CA CYS A 108 -11.30 -3.36 -5.51
C CYS A 108 -10.04 -3.04 -6.33
N LYS A 109 -9.40 -4.07 -6.90
CA LYS A 109 -8.24 -3.88 -7.78
C LYS A 109 -8.61 -3.11 -9.06
N ALA A 110 -9.80 -3.38 -9.60
CA ALA A 110 -10.32 -2.73 -10.80
C ALA A 110 -10.68 -1.26 -10.47
N GLY A 111 -10.00 -0.32 -11.10
CA GLY A 111 -10.18 1.12 -10.86
C GLY A 111 -9.68 1.61 -9.50
N GLY A 112 -9.03 0.75 -8.71
CA GLY A 112 -8.51 1.06 -7.39
C GLY A 112 -7.11 1.70 -7.40
N PHE A 113 -6.46 1.64 -6.23
CA PHE A 113 -5.10 2.13 -6.06
C PHE A 113 -4.11 1.43 -6.99
N GLY A 114 -4.19 0.11 -7.13
CA GLY A 114 -3.35 -0.65 -8.02
C GLY A 114 -3.47 -0.22 -9.49
N SER A 115 -4.70 0.04 -9.95
CA SER A 115 -4.98 0.56 -11.29
C SER A 115 -4.35 1.95 -11.51
N ALA A 116 -4.46 2.85 -10.52
CA ALA A 116 -3.84 4.18 -10.60
C ALA A 116 -2.30 4.13 -10.69
N ILE A 117 -1.67 3.15 -10.02
CA ILE A 117 -0.21 2.92 -10.15
C ILE A 117 0.15 2.45 -11.56
N LEU A 118 -0.62 1.51 -12.14
CA LEU A 118 -0.40 1.03 -13.51
C LEU A 118 -0.54 2.16 -14.53
N GLU A 119 -1.59 2.99 -14.41
CA GLU A 119 -1.80 4.13 -15.29
C GLU A 119 -0.61 5.09 -15.26
N PHE A 120 -0.11 5.43 -14.06
CA PHE A 120 1.04 6.30 -13.93
C PHE A 120 2.33 5.67 -14.46
N ALA A 121 2.58 4.38 -14.17
CA ALA A 121 3.74 3.66 -14.68
C ALA A 121 3.78 3.68 -16.21
N ASN A 122 2.65 3.39 -16.86
CA ASN A 122 2.52 3.43 -18.31
C ASN A 122 2.73 4.85 -18.87
N GLN A 123 2.11 5.88 -18.28
CA GLN A 123 2.29 7.27 -18.69
C GLN A 123 3.75 7.74 -18.59
N ALA A 124 4.49 7.24 -17.59
CA ALA A 124 5.88 7.59 -17.35
C ALA A 124 6.88 6.66 -18.10
N GLY A 125 6.41 5.69 -18.89
CA GLY A 125 7.25 4.82 -19.72
C GLY A 125 7.92 3.67 -18.97
N TYR A 126 7.44 3.30 -17.79
CA TYR A 126 7.98 2.19 -17.00
C TYR A 126 7.34 0.85 -17.36
N THR A 127 8.17 -0.18 -17.42
CA THR A 127 7.76 -1.55 -17.79
C THR A 127 8.04 -2.58 -16.69
N ASN A 128 8.36 -2.11 -15.47
CA ASN A 128 8.55 -3.01 -14.33
C ASN A 128 7.31 -3.90 -14.18
N PRO A 129 7.46 -5.19 -13.87
CA PRO A 129 6.31 -6.02 -13.51
C PRO A 129 5.62 -5.47 -12.26
N ILE A 130 4.31 -5.25 -12.36
CA ILE A 130 3.47 -4.74 -11.28
C ILE A 130 2.38 -5.76 -10.97
N LYS A 131 2.37 -6.28 -9.74
CA LYS A 131 1.28 -7.15 -9.25
C LYS A 131 0.29 -6.35 -8.40
N LEU A 132 -1.00 -6.54 -8.70
CA LEU A 132 -2.08 -5.99 -7.88
C LEU A 132 -2.63 -7.04 -6.91
N LEU A 133 -2.55 -6.76 -5.61
CA LEU A 133 -3.23 -7.49 -4.54
C LEU A 133 -4.33 -6.58 -3.96
N GLY A 134 -5.53 -7.13 -3.86
CA GLY A 134 -6.74 -6.42 -3.48
C GLY A 134 -7.97 -7.27 -3.79
N ILE A 135 -9.14 -6.73 -3.48
CA ILE A 135 -10.42 -7.42 -3.66
C ILE A 135 -10.70 -7.58 -5.16
N ASN A 136 -11.21 -8.75 -5.54
CA ASN A 136 -11.64 -9.03 -6.91
C ASN A 136 -12.89 -8.21 -7.26
N ASP A 137 -13.15 -8.02 -8.55
CA ASP A 137 -14.35 -7.33 -9.03
C ASP A 137 -15.58 -8.27 -8.97
N GLN A 138 -15.90 -8.69 -7.76
CA GLN A 138 -16.98 -9.63 -7.44
C GLN A 138 -17.58 -9.22 -6.09
N PHE A 139 -18.88 -9.44 -5.93
CA PHE A 139 -19.51 -9.25 -4.63
C PHE A 139 -18.97 -10.28 -3.64
N MET A 140 -18.51 -9.79 -2.50
CA MET A 140 -18.08 -10.62 -1.38
C MET A 140 -19.26 -10.82 -0.45
N GLU A 141 -19.55 -12.08 -0.12
CA GLU A 141 -20.60 -12.43 0.83
C GLU A 141 -20.26 -11.98 2.26
N HIS A 142 -21.21 -12.15 3.16
CA HIS A 142 -20.98 -11.90 4.58
C HIS A 142 -19.89 -12.81 5.15
N GLY A 143 -19.05 -12.26 6.02
CA GLY A 143 -17.98 -12.98 6.68
C GLY A 143 -17.22 -12.08 7.63
N THR A 144 -16.37 -12.68 8.44
CA THR A 144 -15.40 -11.93 9.24
C THR A 144 -14.35 -11.29 8.34
N ILE A 145 -13.72 -10.21 8.79
CA ILE A 145 -12.65 -9.53 8.02
C ILE A 145 -11.53 -10.51 7.64
N GLU A 146 -11.19 -11.45 8.54
CA GLU A 146 -10.14 -12.44 8.29
C GLU A 146 -10.51 -13.41 7.17
N GLU A 147 -11.74 -13.92 7.16
CA GLU A 147 -12.24 -14.79 6.09
C GLU A 147 -12.27 -14.04 4.75
N LEU A 148 -12.77 -12.81 4.74
CA LEU A 148 -12.85 -11.99 3.53
C LEU A 148 -11.46 -11.63 2.99
N HIS A 149 -10.51 -11.31 3.87
CA HIS A 149 -9.11 -11.07 3.47
C HIS A 149 -8.46 -12.33 2.92
N LYS A 150 -8.75 -13.50 3.50
CA LYS A 150 -8.24 -14.78 3.00
C LYS A 150 -8.81 -15.12 1.62
N LEU A 151 -10.12 -14.95 1.43
CA LEU A 151 -10.79 -15.14 0.14
C LEU A 151 -10.25 -14.18 -0.93
N ALA A 152 -9.96 -12.93 -0.56
CA ALA A 152 -9.35 -11.95 -1.45
C ALA A 152 -7.83 -12.17 -1.67
N GLY A 153 -7.19 -13.08 -0.92
CA GLY A 153 -5.75 -13.33 -0.99
C GLY A 153 -4.90 -12.18 -0.43
N ILE A 154 -5.47 -11.38 0.47
CA ILE A 154 -4.81 -10.23 1.13
C ILE A 154 -4.63 -10.43 2.64
N ASP A 155 -4.85 -11.66 3.14
CA ASP A 155 -4.42 -12.05 4.48
C ASP A 155 -2.89 -12.21 4.55
N ALA A 156 -2.34 -12.31 5.76
CA ALA A 156 -0.90 -12.34 5.96
C ALA A 156 -0.23 -13.53 5.29
N GLU A 157 -0.83 -14.73 5.36
CA GLU A 157 -0.23 -15.95 4.83
C GLU A 157 -0.25 -15.92 3.30
N SER A 158 -1.38 -15.55 2.69
CA SER A 158 -1.47 -15.40 1.23
C SER A 158 -0.46 -14.38 0.69
N ILE A 159 -0.31 -13.23 1.35
CA ILE A 159 0.65 -12.20 0.97
C ILE A 159 2.08 -12.74 1.10
N LYS A 160 2.40 -13.42 2.20
CA LYS A 160 3.72 -14.00 2.45
C LYS A 160 4.12 -14.99 1.36
N ILE A 161 3.24 -15.96 1.08
CA ILE A 161 3.44 -16.96 0.02
C ILE A 161 3.69 -16.26 -1.32
N HIS A 162 2.90 -15.23 -1.63
CA HIS A 162 3.05 -14.49 -2.88
C HIS A 162 4.41 -13.78 -2.99
N ILE A 163 4.82 -13.07 -1.94
CA ILE A 163 6.09 -12.34 -1.92
C ILE A 163 7.27 -13.32 -1.97
N ASN A 164 7.25 -14.39 -1.18
CA ASN A 164 8.32 -15.39 -1.19
C ASN A 164 8.46 -16.06 -2.56
N LYS A 165 7.35 -16.37 -3.24
CA LYS A 165 7.38 -16.87 -4.61
C LYS A 165 8.10 -15.89 -5.56
N ILE A 166 7.89 -14.59 -5.41
CA ILE A 166 8.58 -13.56 -6.20
C ILE A 166 10.05 -13.48 -5.81
N ILE A 167 10.38 -13.45 -4.52
CA ILE A 167 11.76 -13.43 -4.02
C ILE A 167 12.57 -14.57 -4.65
N ASN A 168 12.03 -15.78 -4.62
CA ASN A 168 12.70 -16.98 -5.12
C ASN A 168 12.84 -16.99 -6.66
N ALA A 169 12.03 -16.21 -7.37
CA ALA A 169 12.19 -16.00 -8.82
C ALA A 169 13.28 -14.96 -9.17
N TYR A 170 13.74 -14.17 -8.20
CA TYR A 170 14.78 -13.13 -8.33
C TYR A 170 16.04 -13.41 -7.51
N GLN A 171 16.18 -14.64 -6.99
CA GLN A 171 17.42 -15.20 -6.47
C GLN A 171 18.21 -15.82 -7.61
#